data_AF-A0A4Q2YA44-F1
#
_entry.id   AF-A0A4Q2YA44-F1
#
_cell.length_a   1.000
_cell.length_b   1.000
_cell.length_c   1.000
_cell.angle_alpha   90.00
_cell.angle_beta   90.00
_cell.angle_gamma   90.00
#
_symmetry.space_group_name_H-M   'P 1'
#
loop_
_entity.id
_entity.type
_entity.pdbx_description
1 polymer ?
#
loop_
_entity_poly.entity_id
_entity_poly.type
_entity_poly.pdbx_seq_one_letter_code
_entity_poly.pdbx_strand_id
1 'polypeptide(L)'
;MPFHLPGKSLLFIPAVIAPAWLLSSCSTDNYVRSADAEVRGIIEHNQNLVLETPSAPVVIDTEYSELNPDYLQPEIIVRDRQVGEPMKLSLTEAIELSVRSRREYQNQRESLYLAALDLTRARHDYTPRITSLGSQATLESARLRNANGNYDETSRDLAVGTRASFDQVFITGGALAVDLAQDIFKFYLGGSGSSGSTRFLSARLTQPLLRGRGAIATENLTQRERNVAYAVRTYSRFQQRNVIDITSAYFRILQEKDRVRNEYSSYQNLVIFADRARALAEDRLPRFQLDQAKQSELRARARYISAVNSYKNLVDNFKITLGLPLGGELLLEDSALRSLAEAGLPPIPFD
;
A
#
# COMPACT_ATOMS: atom_id res chain seq x y z
N MET A 1 32.75 76.89 7.82
CA MET A 1 32.30 76.09 8.98
C MET A 1 31.30 76.92 9.76
N PRO A 2 30.14 76.40 10.21
CA PRO A 2 29.27 75.31 9.71
C PRO A 2 27.93 75.91 9.17
N PHE A 3 27.19 75.43 8.16
CA PHE A 3 26.56 74.13 7.85
C PHE A 3 25.57 73.59 8.90
N HIS A 4 24.26 73.79 8.69
CA HIS A 4 23.29 72.68 8.57
C HIS A 4 21.91 73.10 8.00
N LEU A 5 21.28 72.14 7.31
CA LEU A 5 20.18 72.22 6.34
C LEU A 5 18.77 72.09 6.98
N PRO A 6 17.67 72.43 6.25
CA PRO A 6 16.30 72.45 6.78
C PRO A 6 15.62 71.07 6.72
N GLY A 7 14.94 70.69 7.81
CA GLY A 7 14.09 69.49 7.88
C GLY A 7 12.71 69.72 7.25
N LYS A 8 12.41 68.99 6.18
CA LYS A 8 11.10 68.91 5.52
C LYS A 8 10.20 67.87 6.21
N SER A 9 8.93 68.22 6.27
CA SER A 9 7.76 67.42 6.66
C SER A 9 7.68 66.03 6.03
N LEU A 10 7.27 65.02 6.81
CA LEU A 10 6.73 63.76 6.30
C LEU A 10 5.57 63.27 7.20
N LEU A 11 4.40 63.19 6.58
CA LEU A 11 3.14 62.65 7.07
C LEU A 11 3.31 61.18 7.51
N PHE A 12 2.91 60.87 8.74
CA PHE A 12 2.73 59.50 9.21
C PHE A 12 1.39 58.95 8.71
N ILE A 13 1.43 58.02 7.76
CA ILE A 13 0.30 57.17 7.36
C ILE A 13 0.37 55.90 8.23
N PRO A 14 -0.65 55.55 9.02
CA PRO A 14 -0.65 54.28 9.73
C PRO A 14 -0.93 53.15 8.74
N ALA A 15 0.06 52.28 8.56
CA ALA A 15 -0.08 51.06 7.78
C ALA A 15 -1.10 50.13 8.47
N VAL A 16 -2.28 50.02 7.87
CA VAL A 16 -3.26 48.97 8.13
C VAL A 16 -2.63 47.64 7.71
N ILE A 17 -2.06 46.92 8.69
CA ILE A 17 -1.66 45.52 8.51
C ILE A 17 -2.95 44.71 8.46
N ALA A 18 -3.42 44.42 7.25
CA ALA A 18 -4.51 43.50 7.00
C ALA A 18 -4.11 42.09 7.48
N PRO A 19 -4.89 41.42 8.36
CA PRO A 19 -4.68 40.02 8.68
C PRO A 19 -5.32 39.18 7.57
N ALA A 20 -4.69 39.15 6.38
CA ALA A 20 -5.11 38.33 5.25
C ALA A 20 -4.41 36.96 5.18
N TRP A 21 -3.58 36.63 6.19
CA TRP A 21 -2.73 35.43 6.25
C TRP A 21 -3.26 34.30 7.15
N LEU A 22 -4.56 34.25 7.42
CA LEU A 22 -5.18 33.17 8.22
C LEU A 22 -6.28 32.39 7.47
N LEU A 23 -6.42 32.61 6.17
CA LEU A 23 -7.33 31.85 5.30
C LEU A 23 -6.59 30.94 4.31
N SER A 24 -5.35 30.57 4.61
CA SER A 24 -4.79 29.33 4.07
C SER A 24 -5.50 28.17 4.74
N SER A 25 -6.69 27.84 4.23
CA SER A 25 -7.30 26.52 4.39
C SER A 25 -6.19 25.50 4.14
N CYS A 26 -5.69 24.85 5.20
CA CYS A 26 -4.77 23.73 5.05
C CYS A 26 -5.54 22.65 4.28
N SER A 27 -5.25 22.49 2.99
CA SER A 27 -5.85 21.42 2.19
C SER A 27 -5.40 20.07 2.75
N THR A 28 -6.30 19.08 2.66
CA THR A 28 -6.04 17.69 3.03
C THR A 28 -4.77 17.14 2.39
N ASP A 29 -4.49 17.56 1.16
CA ASP A 29 -3.33 17.12 0.38
C ASP A 29 -1.98 17.47 1.03
N ASN A 30 -1.90 18.61 1.71
CA ASN A 30 -0.67 19.01 2.39
C ASN A 30 -0.38 18.11 3.60
N TYR A 31 -1.43 17.69 4.33
CA TYR A 31 -1.30 16.76 5.44
C TYR A 31 -0.85 15.37 4.97
N VAL A 32 -1.40 14.90 3.85
CA VAL A 32 -0.99 13.64 3.22
C VAL A 32 0.50 13.68 2.86
N ARG A 33 0.94 14.71 2.13
CA ARG A 33 2.36 14.85 1.74
C ARG A 33 3.30 14.94 2.92
N SER A 34 2.91 15.63 4.00
CA SER A 34 3.72 15.71 5.22
C SER A 34 3.82 14.35 5.93
N ALA A 35 2.70 13.62 5.99
CA ALA A 35 2.67 12.29 6.58
C ALA A 35 3.54 11.31 5.76
N ASP A 36 3.44 11.35 4.44
CA ASP A 36 4.27 10.52 3.54
C ASP A 36 5.76 10.82 3.69
N ALA A 37 6.13 12.10 3.84
CA ALA A 37 7.51 12.49 4.07
C ALA A 37 8.03 11.97 5.41
N GLU A 38 7.23 12.05 6.47
CA GLU A 38 7.59 11.50 7.78
C GLU A 38 7.72 9.96 7.73
N VAL A 39 6.77 9.28 7.09
CA VAL A 39 6.80 7.82 6.90
C VAL A 39 8.06 7.39 6.16
N ARG A 40 8.42 8.07 5.05
CA ARG A 40 9.67 7.78 4.33
C ARG A 40 10.90 7.94 5.23
N GLY A 41 10.98 9.03 5.99
CA GLY A 41 12.08 9.26 6.92
C GLY A 41 12.16 8.21 8.04
N ILE A 42 11.01 7.77 8.56
CA ILE A 42 10.94 6.69 9.56
C ILE A 42 11.46 5.38 8.99
N ILE A 43 11.03 5.01 7.78
CA ILE A 43 11.45 3.77 7.13
C ILE A 43 12.94 3.79 6.84
N GLU A 44 13.45 4.87 6.22
CA GLU A 44 14.86 5.03 5.90
C GLU A 44 15.75 4.96 7.15
N HIS A 45 15.36 5.68 8.21
CA HIS A 45 16.06 5.64 9.49
C HIS A 45 16.12 4.21 10.06
N ASN A 46 15.00 3.49 10.06
CA ASN A 46 14.94 2.12 10.59
C ASN A 46 15.68 1.13 9.68
N GLN A 47 15.67 1.31 8.36
CA GLN A 47 16.47 0.51 7.44
C GLN A 47 17.95 0.64 7.76
N ASN A 48 18.45 1.86 7.92
CA ASN A 48 19.86 2.12 8.27
C ASN A 48 20.25 1.60 9.66
N LEU A 49 19.31 1.59 10.60
CA LEU A 49 19.54 1.09 11.96
C LEU A 49 19.56 -0.43 12.05
N VAL A 50 18.71 -1.09 11.25
CA VAL A 50 18.38 -2.51 11.41
C VAL A 50 19.07 -3.39 10.38
N LEU A 51 19.33 -2.88 9.18
CA LEU A 51 19.92 -3.62 8.07
C LEU A 51 21.40 -3.25 7.94
N GLU A 52 22.22 -4.26 7.65
CA GLU A 52 23.66 -4.07 7.39
C GLU A 52 23.92 -3.48 6.00
N THR A 53 22.94 -3.58 5.10
CA THR A 53 23.02 -3.12 3.71
C THR A 53 21.95 -2.07 3.43
N PRO A 54 22.30 -0.96 2.73
CA PRO A 54 21.33 0.03 2.30
C PRO A 54 20.24 -0.62 1.44
N SER A 55 18.98 -0.30 1.72
CA SER A 55 17.84 -0.77 0.94
C SER A 55 17.32 0.33 0.04
N ALA A 56 16.71 -0.05 -1.08
CA ALA A 56 16.07 0.91 -1.98
C ALA A 56 14.94 1.68 -1.28
N PRO A 57 14.70 2.95 -1.66
CA PRO A 57 13.60 3.74 -1.13
C PRO A 57 12.25 3.04 -1.34
N VAL A 58 11.40 3.08 -0.32
CA VAL A 58 10.04 2.54 -0.39
C VAL A 58 9.11 3.62 -0.93
N VAL A 59 8.62 3.41 -2.15
CA VAL A 59 7.62 4.26 -2.81
C VAL A 59 6.32 3.48 -2.92
N ILE A 60 5.21 4.07 -2.47
CA ILE A 60 3.87 3.45 -2.54
C ILE A 60 3.09 3.93 -3.77
N ASP A 61 3.50 5.05 -4.36
CA ASP A 61 2.85 5.61 -5.53
C ASP A 61 2.90 4.63 -6.71
N THR A 62 1.74 4.51 -7.35
CA THR A 62 1.52 3.77 -8.58
C THR A 62 1.18 4.75 -9.70
N GLU A 63 1.20 4.29 -10.95
CA GLU A 63 0.75 5.09 -12.10
C GLU A 63 -0.69 5.60 -11.95
N TYR A 64 -1.49 4.95 -11.10
CA TYR A 64 -2.88 5.33 -10.82
C TYR A 64 -3.05 6.19 -9.57
N SER A 65 -1.99 6.43 -8.78
CA SER A 65 -2.09 7.15 -7.50
C SER A 65 -2.42 8.64 -7.67
N GLU A 66 -2.10 9.22 -8.82
CA GLU A 66 -2.44 10.62 -9.15
C GLU A 66 -3.82 10.77 -9.79
N LEU A 67 -4.45 9.66 -10.19
CA LEU A 67 -5.75 9.66 -10.83
C LEU A 67 -6.86 9.70 -9.78
N ASN A 68 -7.88 10.54 -10.00
CA ASN A 68 -9.04 10.56 -9.12
C ASN A 68 -9.83 9.24 -9.28
N PRO A 69 -10.07 8.48 -8.18
CA PRO A 69 -10.75 7.19 -8.20
C PRO A 69 -12.12 7.20 -8.91
N ASP A 70 -12.84 8.32 -8.85
CA ASP A 70 -14.17 8.46 -9.45
C ASP A 70 -14.17 8.37 -10.98
N TYR A 71 -12.99 8.56 -11.62
CA TYR A 71 -12.83 8.51 -13.07
C TYR A 71 -12.22 7.20 -13.58
N LEU A 72 -11.84 6.27 -12.69
CA LEU A 72 -11.30 4.96 -13.06
C LEU A 72 -12.45 4.01 -13.43
N GLN A 73 -12.84 4.03 -14.70
CA GLN A 73 -13.80 3.06 -15.23
C GLN A 73 -13.21 1.63 -15.17
N PRO A 74 -13.95 0.64 -14.62
CA PRO A 74 -13.50 -0.75 -14.55
C PRO A 74 -13.03 -1.32 -15.90
N GLU A 75 -13.60 -0.84 -17.01
CA GLU A 75 -13.31 -1.24 -18.37
C GLU A 75 -11.85 -0.94 -18.79
N ILE A 76 -11.28 0.16 -18.29
CA ILE A 76 -9.88 0.54 -18.58
C ILE A 76 -8.94 -0.49 -17.95
N ILE A 77 -9.21 -0.83 -16.68
CA ILE A 77 -8.44 -1.82 -15.91
C ILE A 77 -8.58 -3.22 -16.51
N VAL A 78 -9.77 -3.58 -17.02
CA VAL A 78 -10.02 -4.91 -17.61
C VAL A 78 -9.38 -5.04 -18.99
N ARG A 79 -9.42 -4.00 -19.84
CA ARG A 79 -8.81 -4.06 -21.18
C ARG A 79 -7.29 -4.21 -21.11
N ASP A 80 -6.64 -3.47 -20.22
CA ASP A 80 -5.20 -3.57 -19.96
C ASP A 80 -4.79 -4.97 -19.47
N ARG A 81 -5.72 -5.67 -18.79
CA ARG A 81 -5.52 -7.04 -18.29
C ARG A 81 -5.86 -8.15 -19.29
N GLN A 82 -6.43 -7.85 -20.45
CA GLN A 82 -6.87 -8.89 -21.41
C GLN A 82 -5.99 -8.96 -22.67
N VAL A 83 -5.36 -7.86 -23.05
CA VAL A 83 -4.48 -7.81 -24.23
C VAL A 83 -3.04 -7.75 -23.74
N GLY A 84 -2.34 -8.89 -23.80
CA GLY A 84 -0.90 -8.93 -23.55
C GLY A 84 -0.17 -9.16 -24.87
N GLU A 85 0.74 -8.26 -25.23
CA GLU A 85 1.68 -8.55 -26.32
C GLU A 85 2.55 -9.77 -25.94
N PRO A 86 2.99 -10.58 -26.93
CA PRO A 86 3.92 -11.65 -26.68
C PRO A 86 5.19 -11.10 -26.02
N MET A 87 5.47 -11.53 -24.79
CA MET A 87 6.60 -11.02 -24.02
C MET A 87 7.65 -12.11 -23.85
N LYS A 88 8.90 -11.76 -24.19
CA LYS A 88 10.06 -12.59 -23.87
C LYS A 88 10.70 -12.06 -22.60
N LEU A 89 10.83 -12.90 -21.58
CA LEU A 89 11.42 -12.55 -20.29
C LEU A 89 12.72 -13.30 -20.04
N SER A 90 13.76 -12.56 -19.69
CA SER A 90 14.94 -13.07 -18.97
C SER A 90 14.63 -13.24 -17.48
N LEU A 91 15.51 -13.94 -16.77
CA LEU A 91 15.39 -14.13 -15.31
C LEU A 91 15.41 -12.78 -14.57
N THR A 92 16.30 -11.87 -14.95
CA THR A 92 16.42 -10.54 -14.33
C THR A 92 15.15 -9.73 -14.53
N GLU A 93 14.62 -9.67 -15.76
CA GLU A 93 13.38 -8.96 -16.06
C GLU A 93 12.19 -9.57 -15.31
N ALA A 94 12.14 -10.90 -15.15
CA ALA A 94 11.10 -11.54 -14.35
C ALA A 94 11.17 -11.14 -12.86
N ILE A 95 12.37 -11.00 -12.29
CA ILE A 95 12.56 -10.52 -10.92
C ILE A 95 12.14 -9.05 -10.81
N GLU A 96 12.58 -8.19 -11.73
CA GLU A 96 12.20 -6.76 -11.75
C GLU A 96 10.69 -6.58 -11.88
N LEU A 97 10.07 -7.33 -12.78
CA LEU A 97 8.64 -7.32 -12.96
C LEU A 97 7.91 -7.80 -11.71
N SER A 98 8.42 -8.82 -11.01
CA SER A 98 7.84 -9.26 -9.74
C SER A 98 7.83 -8.14 -8.69
N VAL A 99 8.87 -7.31 -8.62
CA VAL A 99 8.91 -6.15 -7.72
C VAL A 99 7.87 -5.10 -8.11
N ARG A 100 7.63 -4.93 -9.42
CA ARG A 100 6.72 -3.91 -9.95
C ARG A 100 5.25 -4.28 -9.82
N SER A 101 4.86 -5.49 -10.21
CA SER A 101 3.44 -5.84 -10.41
C SER A 101 2.93 -7.01 -9.55
N ARG A 102 3.79 -7.77 -8.86
CA ARG A 102 3.32 -8.86 -7.99
C ARG A 102 2.53 -8.30 -6.81
N ARG A 103 1.26 -8.69 -6.69
CA ARG A 103 0.36 -8.24 -5.61
C ARG A 103 0.93 -8.50 -4.22
N GLU A 104 1.52 -9.67 -3.99
CA GLU A 104 2.16 -9.99 -2.70
C GLU A 104 3.30 -9.02 -2.38
N TYR A 105 4.06 -8.58 -3.39
CA TYR A 105 5.13 -7.60 -3.17
C TYR A 105 4.57 -6.24 -2.77
N GLN A 106 3.49 -5.81 -3.45
CA GLN A 106 2.77 -4.59 -3.14
C GLN A 106 2.18 -4.61 -1.72
N ASN A 107 1.50 -5.70 -1.35
CA ASN A 107 0.92 -5.88 -0.01
C ASN A 107 1.97 -5.79 1.09
N GLN A 108 3.15 -6.39 0.91
CA GLN A 108 4.23 -6.34 1.90
C GLN A 108 4.85 -4.94 1.99
N ARG A 109 4.95 -4.25 0.85
CA ARG A 109 5.40 -2.86 0.79
C ARG A 109 4.43 -1.91 1.51
N GLU A 110 3.14 -2.07 1.27
CA GLU A 110 2.07 -1.34 1.95
C GLU A 110 2.02 -1.66 3.45
N SER A 111 2.21 -2.92 3.84
CA SER A 111 2.24 -3.32 5.26
C SER A 111 3.37 -2.62 6.03
N LEU A 112 4.54 -2.46 5.41
CA LEU A 112 5.65 -1.67 5.98
C LEU A 112 5.27 -0.19 6.09
N TYR A 113 4.68 0.39 5.04
CA TYR A 113 4.24 1.78 5.06
C TYR A 113 3.20 2.04 6.17
N LEU A 114 2.19 1.17 6.31
CA LEU A 114 1.17 1.29 7.36
C LEU A 114 1.76 1.17 8.76
N ALA A 115 2.76 0.29 8.97
CA ALA A 115 3.45 0.20 10.26
C ALA A 115 4.17 1.51 10.64
N ALA A 116 4.79 2.18 9.65
CA ALA A 116 5.44 3.47 9.85
C ALA A 116 4.42 4.63 10.00
N LEU A 117 3.29 4.57 9.30
CA LEU A 117 2.19 5.52 9.46
C LEU A 117 1.57 5.43 10.86
N ASP A 118 1.41 4.22 11.38
CA ASP A 118 0.97 3.98 12.74
C ASP A 118 1.91 4.58 13.79
N LEU A 119 3.23 4.55 13.54
CA LEU A 119 4.21 5.22 14.41
C LEU A 119 4.09 6.74 14.31
N THR A 120 3.91 7.28 13.11
CA THR A 120 3.66 8.72 12.89
C THR A 120 2.45 9.19 13.71
N ARG A 121 1.35 8.43 13.64
CA ARG A 121 0.16 8.69 14.46
C ARG A 121 0.45 8.63 15.96
N ALA A 122 1.18 7.62 16.41
CA ALA A 122 1.53 7.49 17.82
C ALA A 122 2.40 8.65 18.31
N ARG A 123 3.31 9.18 17.47
CA ARG A 123 4.11 10.37 17.78
C ARG A 123 3.27 11.64 17.83
N HIS A 124 2.30 11.77 16.93
CA HIS A 124 1.41 12.92 16.86
C HIS A 124 0.52 13.08 18.11
N ASP A 125 0.27 12.02 18.88
CA ASP A 125 -0.44 12.13 20.16
C ASP A 125 0.39 12.84 21.26
N TYR A 126 1.73 12.84 21.13
CA TYR A 126 2.65 13.50 22.07
C TYR A 126 3.05 14.92 21.66
N THR A 127 2.72 15.31 20.42
CA THR A 127 2.93 16.67 19.94
C THR A 127 1.71 17.55 20.25
N PRO A 128 1.92 18.85 20.41
CA PRO A 128 0.81 19.79 20.60
C PRO A 128 -0.08 19.80 19.34
N ARG A 129 -1.33 19.36 19.43
CA ARG A 129 -2.26 19.33 18.29
C ARG A 129 -3.42 20.30 18.45
N ILE A 130 -3.80 20.92 17.34
CA ILE A 130 -5.02 21.73 17.23
C ILE A 130 -6.11 20.82 16.67
N THR A 131 -7.12 20.48 17.49
CA THR A 131 -8.18 19.53 17.12
C THR A 131 -9.41 20.19 16.52
N SER A 132 -9.62 21.48 16.78
CA SER A 132 -10.64 22.28 16.11
C SER A 132 -10.13 23.71 16.01
N LEU A 133 -10.34 24.33 14.85
CA LEU A 133 -10.10 25.74 14.65
C LEU A 133 -11.06 26.21 13.55
N GLY A 134 -12.12 26.90 13.92
CA GLY A 134 -13.08 27.38 12.93
C GLY A 134 -14.40 27.86 13.51
N SER A 135 -15.28 28.28 12.61
CA SER A 135 -16.65 28.65 12.94
C SER A 135 -17.56 27.43 12.81
N GLN A 136 -18.34 27.12 13.84
CA GLN A 136 -19.32 26.07 13.86
C GLN A 136 -20.72 26.68 14.00
N ALA A 137 -21.63 26.31 13.11
CA ALA A 137 -23.05 26.61 13.23
C ALA A 137 -23.75 25.39 13.84
N THR A 138 -24.35 25.58 15.01
CA THR A 138 -25.17 24.56 15.70
C THR A 138 -26.62 24.96 15.60
N LEU A 139 -27.47 24.01 15.16
CA LEU A 139 -28.91 24.16 15.12
C LEU A 139 -29.50 23.32 16.25
N GLU A 140 -30.06 23.98 17.27
CA GLU A 140 -30.70 23.31 18.41
C GLU A 140 -32.22 23.50 18.29
N SER A 141 -32.98 22.41 18.43
CA SER A 141 -34.45 22.46 18.37
C SER A 141 -35.04 21.97 19.67
N ALA A 142 -35.72 22.85 20.41
CA ALA A 142 -36.41 22.50 21.65
C ALA A 142 -37.93 22.64 21.45
N ARG A 143 -38.68 21.66 21.98
CA ARG A 143 -40.14 21.75 22.08
C ARG A 143 -40.48 22.21 23.48
N LEU A 144 -40.96 23.45 23.59
CA LEU A 144 -41.41 23.99 24.87
C LEU A 144 -42.82 23.47 25.15
N ARG A 145 -43.03 22.98 26.37
CA ARG A 145 -44.28 22.39 26.84
C ARG A 145 -44.94 23.40 27.78
N ASN A 146 -46.12 23.90 27.41
CA ASN A 146 -46.83 24.88 28.23
C ASN A 146 -47.43 24.21 29.49
N ALA A 147 -47.76 25.02 30.50
CA ALA A 147 -48.26 24.58 31.80
C ALA A 147 -49.58 23.76 31.73
N ASN A 148 -50.28 23.85 30.60
CA ASN A 148 -51.50 23.12 30.24
C ASN A 148 -51.24 21.82 29.43
N GLY A 149 -49.98 21.42 29.25
CA GLY A 149 -49.60 20.13 28.67
C GLY A 149 -49.55 20.07 27.14
N ASN A 150 -49.96 21.14 26.44
CA ASN A 150 -49.86 21.24 24.98
C ASN A 150 -48.47 21.78 24.55
N TYR A 151 -48.01 21.34 23.38
CA TYR A 151 -46.82 21.87 22.72
C TYR A 151 -47.24 23.04 21.83
N ASP A 152 -46.81 24.25 22.17
CA ASP A 152 -47.26 25.47 21.50
C ASP A 152 -46.19 26.02 20.54
N GLU A 153 -44.90 25.82 20.85
CA GLU A 153 -43.81 26.40 20.05
C GLU A 153 -42.63 25.42 19.88
N THR A 154 -42.21 25.24 18.63
CA THR A 154 -40.92 24.63 18.30
C THR A 154 -39.90 25.77 18.19
N SER A 155 -39.10 26.00 19.23
CA SER A 155 -38.00 26.95 19.14
C SER A 155 -36.88 26.30 18.33
N ARG A 156 -36.40 27.03 17.30
CA ARG A 156 -35.23 26.64 16.50
C ARG A 156 -34.19 27.73 16.71
N ASP A 157 -33.11 27.35 17.38
CA ASP A 157 -32.04 28.25 17.75
C ASP A 157 -30.84 27.95 16.85
N LEU A 158 -30.38 28.96 16.11
CA LEU A 158 -29.16 28.88 15.33
C LEU A 158 -28.05 29.61 16.09
N ALA A 159 -27.10 28.86 16.62
CA ALA A 159 -25.90 29.39 17.26
C ALA A 159 -24.72 29.32 16.28
N VAL A 160 -24.13 30.45 15.96
CA VAL A 160 -22.88 30.53 15.20
C VAL A 160 -21.78 30.95 16.17
N GLY A 161 -20.85 30.03 16.42
CA GLY A 161 -19.73 30.25 17.32
C GLY A 161 -18.39 29.89 16.69
N THR A 162 -17.30 30.43 17.23
CA THR A 162 -15.95 30.03 16.91
C THR A 162 -15.43 29.09 17.99
N ARG A 163 -14.81 27.97 17.59
CA ARG A 163 -14.18 27.02 18.49
C ARG A 163 -12.71 26.85 18.12
N ALA A 164 -11.86 26.85 19.14
CA ALA A 164 -10.47 26.45 19.06
C ALA A 164 -10.20 25.42 20.17
N SER A 165 -9.72 24.24 19.82
CA SER A 165 -9.32 23.22 20.79
C SER A 165 -7.90 22.75 20.54
N PHE A 166 -7.19 22.53 21.64
CA PHE A 166 -5.81 22.12 21.70
C PHE A 166 -5.67 20.94 22.65
N ASP A 167 -4.90 19.93 22.29
CA ASP A 167 -4.56 18.87 23.22
C ASP A 167 -3.16 18.28 23.00
N GLN A 168 -2.59 17.72 24.06
CA GLN A 168 -1.27 17.11 24.06
C GLN A 168 -1.14 16.08 25.17
N VAL A 169 -0.58 14.91 24.85
CA VAL A 169 -0.12 13.92 25.83
C VAL A 169 1.36 14.15 26.15
N PHE A 170 1.72 14.10 27.43
CA PHE A 170 3.10 14.22 27.88
C PHE A 170 3.74 12.84 28.05
N ILE A 171 5.06 12.78 27.87
CA ILE A 171 5.89 11.58 28.14
C ILE A 171 5.72 11.07 29.58
N THR A 172 5.37 11.96 30.51
CA THR A 172 5.09 11.61 31.91
C THR A 172 3.79 10.81 32.09
N GLY A 173 2.94 10.72 31.06
CA GLY A 173 1.60 10.12 31.08
C GLY A 173 0.48 11.09 31.41
N GLY A 174 0.80 12.37 31.62
CA GLY A 174 -0.22 13.41 31.76
C GLY A 174 -0.81 13.81 30.41
N ALA A 175 -2.01 14.38 30.41
CA ALA A 175 -2.64 14.94 29.22
C ALA A 175 -3.19 16.34 29.54
N LEU A 176 -2.96 17.29 28.63
CA LEU A 176 -3.49 18.65 28.68
C LEU A 176 -4.48 18.82 27.52
N ALA A 177 -5.68 19.29 27.82
CA ALA A 177 -6.66 19.73 26.84
C ALA A 177 -7.12 21.15 27.17
N VAL A 178 -7.13 22.03 26.17
CA VAL A 178 -7.59 23.41 26.28
C VAL A 178 -8.63 23.65 25.19
N ASP A 179 -9.84 24.01 25.60
CA ASP A 179 -10.95 24.34 24.71
C ASP A 179 -11.34 25.79 24.93
N LEU A 180 -11.34 26.56 23.84
CA LEU A 180 -11.90 27.89 23.76
C LEU A 180 -13.09 27.83 22.81
N ALA A 181 -14.25 28.32 23.22
CA ALA A 181 -15.26 28.69 22.24
C ALA A 181 -16.03 29.95 22.61
N GLN A 182 -16.53 30.58 21.57
CA GLN A 182 -17.24 31.83 21.64
C GLN A 182 -18.46 31.76 20.72
N ASP A 183 -19.65 31.84 21.29
CA ASP A 183 -20.89 32.00 20.53
C ASP A 183 -21.01 33.47 20.11
N ILE A 184 -20.90 33.78 18.82
CA ILE A 184 -20.93 35.16 18.32
C ILE A 184 -22.38 35.59 18.04
N PHE A 185 -23.19 34.71 17.47
CA PHE A 185 -24.60 34.97 17.18
C PHE A 185 -25.48 33.83 17.66
N LYS A 186 -26.57 34.16 18.36
CA LYS A 186 -27.69 33.24 18.64
C LYS A 186 -28.94 33.85 18.02
N PHE A 187 -29.47 33.24 16.97
CA PHE A 187 -30.71 33.67 16.31
C PHE A 187 -31.87 32.82 16.80
N TYR A 188 -32.83 33.46 17.49
CA TYR A 188 -34.08 32.86 17.91
C TYR A 188 -35.13 33.03 16.81
N LEU A 189 -35.50 31.95 16.13
CA LEU A 189 -36.63 31.93 15.20
C LEU A 189 -37.92 31.69 16.01
N GLY A 190 -38.40 32.68 16.78
CA GLY A 190 -39.70 32.53 17.46
C GLY A 190 -40.03 33.31 18.73
N GLY A 191 -39.32 34.38 19.14
CA GLY A 191 -39.76 35.17 20.30
C GLY A 191 -38.63 35.88 21.04
N SER A 192 -38.96 36.97 21.73
CA SER A 192 -38.02 37.92 22.32
C SER A 192 -37.09 37.27 23.36
N GLY A 193 -35.82 37.07 22.98
CA GLY A 193 -34.76 36.63 23.85
C GLY A 193 -33.48 37.40 23.56
N SER A 194 -32.79 37.85 24.60
CA SER A 194 -31.57 38.63 24.52
C SER A 194 -30.44 37.88 23.80
N SER A 195 -29.85 38.51 22.78
CA SER A 195 -28.61 38.06 22.14
C SER A 195 -27.43 38.13 23.12
N GLY A 196 -27.17 37.04 23.84
CA GLY A 196 -26.00 36.90 24.70
C GLY A 196 -24.88 36.12 24.01
N SER A 197 -23.74 36.76 23.75
CA SER A 197 -22.52 36.06 23.34
C SER A 197 -21.94 35.33 24.55
N THR A 198 -21.91 34.00 24.50
CA THR A 198 -21.35 33.18 25.58
C THR A 198 -19.92 32.80 25.20
N ARG A 199 -18.95 33.05 26.09
CA ARG A 199 -17.54 32.65 25.90
C ARG A 199 -17.17 31.64 26.97
N PHE A 200 -16.59 30.53 26.57
CA PHE A 200 -16.06 29.54 27.50
C PHE A 200 -14.59 29.24 27.19
N LEU A 201 -13.79 29.16 28.24
CA LEU A 201 -12.42 28.67 28.21
C LEU A 201 -12.33 27.57 29.27
N SER A 202 -12.00 26.35 28.87
CA SER A 202 -11.75 25.25 29.78
C SER A 202 -10.38 24.66 29.55
N ALA A 203 -9.62 24.45 30.61
CA ALA A 203 -8.37 23.71 30.59
C ALA A 203 -8.51 22.49 31.50
N ARG A 204 -8.22 21.30 30.97
CA ARG A 204 -8.21 20.04 31.71
C ARG A 204 -6.79 19.47 31.68
N LEU A 205 -6.17 19.40 32.85
CA LEU A 205 -4.93 18.67 33.07
C LEU A 205 -5.24 17.37 33.81
N THR A 206 -4.89 16.23 33.21
CA THR A 206 -5.03 14.91 33.84
C THR A 206 -3.64 14.33 34.05
N GLN A 207 -3.29 13.92 35.28
CA GLN A 207 -1.99 13.30 35.55
C GLN A 207 -2.14 12.07 36.45
N PRO A 208 -1.79 10.86 35.95
CA PRO A 208 -1.79 9.66 36.77
C PRO A 208 -0.66 9.72 37.82
N LEU A 209 -0.97 9.33 39.05
CA LEU A 209 -0.02 9.41 40.18
C LEU A 209 0.79 8.14 40.40
N LEU A 210 0.21 6.97 40.10
CA LEU A 210 0.79 5.65 40.37
C LEU A 210 0.88 4.79 39.10
N ARG A 211 -0.24 4.20 38.65
CA ARG A 211 -0.29 3.42 37.41
C ARG A 211 -0.50 4.35 36.21
N GLY A 212 0.30 4.15 35.16
CA GLY A 212 0.23 4.96 33.93
C GLY A 212 1.12 6.20 33.92
N ARG A 213 2.10 6.32 34.83
CA ARG A 213 3.10 7.39 34.82
C ARG A 213 4.44 6.87 34.27
N GLY A 214 5.21 7.75 33.61
CA GLY A 214 6.58 7.46 33.16
C GLY A 214 6.64 6.46 32.00
N ALA A 215 7.62 5.56 32.01
CA ALA A 215 7.88 4.63 30.89
C ALA A 215 6.66 3.77 30.48
N ILE A 216 5.75 3.48 31.42
CA ILE A 216 4.51 2.73 31.15
C ILE A 216 3.55 3.55 30.28
N ALA A 217 3.53 4.87 30.43
CA ALA A 217 2.69 5.75 29.61
C ALA A 217 3.13 5.75 28.14
N THR A 218 4.45 5.69 27.91
CA THR A 218 5.03 5.64 26.57
C THR A 218 5.08 4.25 25.97
N GLU A 219 4.62 3.21 26.67
CA GLU A 219 4.73 1.82 26.20
C GLU A 219 4.08 1.63 24.82
N ASN A 220 2.93 2.27 24.57
CA ASN A 220 2.31 2.20 23.24
C ASN A 220 3.24 2.77 22.14
N LEU A 221 3.87 3.92 22.39
CA LEU A 221 4.82 4.53 21.47
C LEU A 221 6.04 3.62 21.27
N THR A 222 6.63 3.11 22.35
CA THR A 222 7.79 2.21 22.27
C THR A 222 7.46 0.91 21.52
N GLN A 223 6.26 0.35 21.70
CA GLN A 223 5.81 -0.80 20.92
C GLN A 223 5.66 -0.46 19.44
N ARG A 224 5.11 0.71 19.10
CA ARG A 224 5.01 1.18 17.71
C ARG A 224 6.39 1.35 17.07
N GLU A 225 7.36 1.88 17.81
CA GLU A 225 8.76 2.00 17.35
C GLU A 225 9.38 0.62 17.08
N ARG A 226 9.21 -0.34 18.00
CA ARG A 226 9.67 -1.73 17.81
C ARG A 226 8.99 -2.39 16.60
N ASN A 227 7.69 -2.16 16.42
CA ASN A 227 6.92 -2.73 15.32
C ASN A 227 7.45 -2.28 13.95
N VAL A 228 7.86 -1.03 13.79
CA VAL A 228 8.50 -0.55 12.56
C VAL A 228 9.81 -1.29 12.30
N ALA A 229 10.67 -1.43 13.31
CA ALA A 229 11.92 -2.18 13.17
C ALA A 229 11.68 -3.66 12.79
N TYR A 230 10.64 -4.30 13.32
CA TYR A 230 10.25 -5.65 12.92
C TYR A 230 9.64 -5.71 11.52
N ALA A 231 8.86 -4.71 11.12
CA ALA A 231 8.30 -4.59 9.78
C ALA A 231 9.42 -4.47 8.73
N VAL A 232 10.43 -3.64 8.99
CA VAL A 232 11.62 -3.51 8.13
C VAL A 232 12.34 -4.84 7.95
N ARG A 233 12.63 -5.58 9.04
CA ARG A 233 13.26 -6.91 8.93
C ARG A 233 12.41 -7.89 8.13
N THR A 234 11.10 -7.84 8.34
CA THR A 234 10.16 -8.76 7.66
C THR A 234 10.08 -8.46 6.18
N TYR A 235 10.05 -7.19 5.81
CA TYR A 235 10.07 -6.74 4.42
C TYR A 235 11.38 -7.14 3.72
N SER A 236 12.54 -6.91 4.34
CA SER A 236 13.84 -7.32 3.78
C SER A 236 13.92 -8.84 3.55
N ARG A 237 13.52 -9.66 4.54
CA ARG A 237 13.43 -11.12 4.36
C ARG A 237 12.44 -11.52 3.26
N PHE A 238 11.35 -10.78 3.10
CA PHE A 238 10.40 -11.02 2.02
C PHE A 238 11.01 -10.71 0.65
N GLN A 239 11.79 -9.63 0.49
CA GLN A 239 12.50 -9.33 -0.75
C GLN A 239 13.44 -10.47 -1.17
N GLN A 240 14.20 -11.02 -0.22
CA GLN A 240 15.07 -12.17 -0.46
C GLN A 240 14.28 -13.41 -0.90
N ARG A 241 13.20 -13.75 -0.18
CA ARG A 241 12.33 -14.87 -0.54
C ARG A 241 11.68 -14.68 -1.91
N ASN A 242 11.25 -13.47 -2.24
CA ASN A 242 10.67 -13.17 -3.55
C ASN A 242 11.64 -13.51 -4.69
N VAL A 243 12.91 -13.13 -4.57
CA VAL A 243 13.93 -13.47 -5.58
C VAL A 243 14.08 -14.99 -5.72
N ILE A 244 14.16 -15.71 -4.61
CA ILE A 244 14.29 -17.18 -4.60
C ILE A 244 13.07 -17.84 -5.23
N ASP A 245 11.85 -17.39 -4.87
CA ASP A 245 10.60 -17.95 -5.37
C ASP A 245 10.47 -17.77 -6.89
N ILE A 246 10.74 -16.56 -7.39
CA ILE A 246 10.66 -16.23 -8.82
C ILE A 246 11.72 -17.01 -9.61
N THR A 247 12.95 -17.07 -9.10
CA THR A 247 14.04 -17.82 -9.73
C THR A 247 13.70 -19.32 -9.80
N SER A 248 13.20 -19.88 -8.70
CA SER A 248 12.82 -21.29 -8.64
C SER A 248 11.66 -21.62 -9.58
N ALA A 249 10.64 -20.74 -9.63
CA ALA A 249 9.52 -20.88 -10.56
C ALA A 249 9.98 -20.79 -12.03
N TYR A 250 10.85 -19.84 -12.34
CA TYR A 250 11.43 -19.66 -13.68
C TYR A 250 12.14 -20.93 -14.15
N PHE A 251 13.08 -21.47 -13.35
CA PHE A 251 13.80 -22.69 -13.73
C PHE A 251 12.90 -23.92 -13.81
N ARG A 252 11.88 -24.04 -12.96
CA ARG A 252 10.91 -25.13 -13.04
C ARG A 252 10.14 -25.14 -14.36
N ILE A 253 9.78 -23.95 -14.88
CA ILE A 253 9.11 -23.82 -16.18
C ILE A 253 10.05 -24.27 -17.31
N LEU A 254 11.33 -23.86 -17.26
CA LEU A 254 12.31 -24.29 -18.26
C LEU A 254 12.54 -25.82 -18.23
N GLN A 255 12.60 -26.42 -17.04
CA GLN A 255 12.68 -27.88 -16.90
C GLN A 255 11.46 -28.60 -17.48
N GLU A 256 10.24 -28.11 -17.23
CA GLU A 256 9.03 -28.71 -17.80
C GLU A 256 8.98 -28.53 -19.33
N LYS A 257 9.52 -27.43 -19.87
CA LYS A 257 9.68 -27.22 -21.32
C LYS A 257 10.59 -28.29 -21.93
N ASP A 258 11.71 -28.62 -21.29
CA ASP A 258 12.59 -29.70 -21.75
C ASP A 258 11.95 -31.07 -21.62
N ARG A 259 11.14 -31.30 -20.59
CA ARG A 259 10.33 -32.52 -20.47
C ARG A 259 9.35 -32.67 -21.64
N VAL A 260 8.69 -31.59 -22.05
CA VAL A 260 7.81 -31.60 -23.24
C VAL A 260 8.59 -32.02 -24.49
N ARG A 261 9.80 -31.48 -24.69
CA ARG A 261 10.69 -31.86 -25.81
C ARG A 261 11.04 -33.35 -25.76
N ASN A 262 11.38 -33.87 -24.58
CA ASN A 262 11.74 -35.28 -24.39
C ASN A 262 10.56 -36.23 -24.65
N GLU A 263 9.38 -35.92 -24.12
CA GLU A 263 8.15 -36.71 -24.34
C GLU A 263 7.69 -36.66 -25.80
N TYR A 264 7.87 -35.52 -26.48
CA TYR A 264 7.59 -35.41 -27.91
C TYR A 264 8.49 -36.33 -28.73
N SER A 265 9.81 -36.32 -28.48
CA SER A 265 10.76 -37.24 -29.14
C SER A 265 10.43 -38.70 -28.84
N SER A 266 10.07 -39.03 -27.58
CA SER A 266 9.63 -40.38 -27.19
C SER A 266 8.38 -40.81 -27.96
N TYR A 267 7.39 -39.92 -28.09
CA TYR A 267 6.17 -40.15 -28.87
C TYR A 267 6.48 -40.39 -30.35
N GLN A 268 7.31 -39.56 -30.98
CA GLN A 268 7.69 -39.73 -32.39
C GLN A 268 8.38 -41.08 -32.65
N ASN A 269 9.30 -41.50 -31.77
CA ASN A 269 9.95 -42.81 -31.87
C ASN A 269 8.95 -43.97 -31.79
N LEU A 270 7.93 -43.84 -30.94
CA LEU A 270 6.89 -44.86 -30.78
C LEU A 270 5.88 -44.88 -31.92
N VAL A 271 5.59 -43.74 -32.56
CA VAL A 271 4.81 -43.69 -33.81
C VAL A 271 5.54 -44.49 -34.91
N ILE A 272 6.83 -44.23 -35.12
CA ILE A 272 7.63 -44.96 -36.11
C ILE A 272 7.67 -46.47 -35.80
N PHE A 273 7.78 -46.84 -34.53
CA PHE A 273 7.73 -48.25 -34.11
C PHE A 273 6.37 -48.90 -34.38
N ALA A 274 5.27 -48.20 -34.05
CA ALA A 274 3.92 -48.70 -34.30
C ALA A 274 3.62 -48.84 -35.80
N ASP A 275 4.12 -47.92 -36.63
CA ASP A 275 3.98 -47.99 -38.08
C ASP A 275 4.73 -49.19 -38.68
N ARG A 276 5.95 -49.45 -38.21
CA ARG A 276 6.72 -50.66 -38.59
C ARG A 276 6.02 -51.94 -38.14
N ALA A 277 5.50 -51.95 -36.91
CA ALA A 277 4.74 -53.08 -36.40
C ALA A 277 3.47 -53.35 -37.23
N ARG A 278 2.79 -52.30 -37.69
CA ARG A 278 1.61 -52.40 -38.56
C ARG A 278 1.96 -52.99 -39.93
N ALA A 279 3.06 -52.56 -40.54
CA ALA A 279 3.55 -53.11 -41.81
C ALA A 279 3.94 -54.59 -41.69
N LEU A 280 4.54 -55.00 -40.57
CA LEU A 280 4.92 -56.40 -40.33
C LEU A 280 3.74 -57.29 -39.94
N ALA A 281 2.67 -56.74 -39.39
CA ALA A 281 1.50 -57.50 -38.94
C ALA A 281 0.66 -58.11 -40.06
N GLU A 282 0.91 -57.72 -41.31
CA GLU A 282 0.25 -58.33 -42.47
C GLU A 282 0.65 -59.81 -42.61
N ASP A 283 1.94 -60.13 -42.43
CA ASP A 283 2.45 -61.50 -42.68
C ASP A 283 3.34 -62.09 -41.57
N ARG A 284 3.92 -61.25 -40.69
CA ARG A 284 5.11 -61.62 -39.89
C ARG A 284 5.01 -61.30 -38.40
N LEU A 285 4.09 -60.44 -37.98
CA LEU A 285 3.96 -60.01 -36.59
C LEU A 285 2.63 -60.48 -35.98
N PRO A 286 2.63 -61.15 -34.81
CA PRO A 286 1.40 -61.51 -34.12
C PRO A 286 0.55 -60.28 -33.76
N ARG A 287 -0.78 -60.40 -33.86
CA ARG A 287 -1.73 -59.30 -33.59
C ARG A 287 -1.59 -58.69 -32.18
N PHE A 288 -1.27 -59.50 -31.16
CA PHE A 288 -1.06 -59.00 -29.81
C PHE A 288 0.14 -58.04 -29.70
N GLN A 289 1.20 -58.27 -30.49
CA GLN A 289 2.38 -57.39 -30.51
C GLN A 289 2.08 -56.08 -31.24
N LEU A 290 1.26 -56.13 -32.29
CA LEU A 290 0.72 -54.93 -32.93
C LEU A 290 -0.12 -54.11 -31.94
N ASP A 291 -1.01 -54.75 -31.19
CA ASP A 291 -1.84 -54.07 -30.21
C ASP A 291 -1.00 -53.50 -29.05
N GLN A 292 0.07 -54.18 -28.63
CA GLN A 292 1.05 -53.66 -27.67
C GLN A 292 1.80 -52.42 -28.19
N ALA A 293 2.18 -52.41 -29.48
CA ALA A 293 2.82 -51.27 -30.11
C ALA A 293 1.87 -50.06 -30.16
N LYS A 294 0.62 -50.27 -30.60
CA LYS A 294 -0.45 -49.25 -30.59
C LYS A 294 -0.69 -48.71 -29.17
N GLN A 295 -0.79 -49.59 -28.18
CA GLN A 295 -1.00 -49.19 -26.79
C GLN A 295 0.17 -48.35 -26.26
N SER A 296 1.40 -48.65 -26.67
CA SER A 296 2.60 -47.89 -26.30
C SER A 296 2.62 -46.50 -26.94
N GLU A 297 2.27 -46.40 -28.21
CA GLU A 297 2.08 -45.13 -28.93
C GLU A 297 1.03 -44.25 -28.23
N LEU A 298 -0.16 -44.80 -27.96
CA LEU A 298 -1.25 -44.07 -27.29
C LEU A 298 -0.85 -43.60 -25.88
N ARG A 299 -0.15 -44.45 -25.11
CA ARG A 299 0.37 -44.07 -23.78
C ARG A 299 1.40 -42.93 -23.88
N ALA A 300 2.26 -42.96 -24.90
CA ALA A 300 3.23 -41.88 -25.12
C ALA A 300 2.55 -40.57 -25.54
N ARG A 301 1.53 -40.65 -26.40
CA ARG A 301 0.71 -39.49 -26.75
C ARG A 301 0.06 -38.88 -25.52
N ALA A 302 -0.51 -39.71 -24.64
CA ALA A 302 -1.10 -39.23 -23.39
C ALA A 302 -0.08 -38.55 -22.47
N ARG A 303 1.14 -39.11 -22.33
CA ARG A 303 2.23 -38.48 -21.57
C ARG A 303 2.66 -37.14 -22.17
N TYR A 304 2.81 -37.05 -23.48
CA TYR A 304 3.14 -35.81 -24.17
C TYR A 304 2.06 -34.73 -23.95
N ILE A 305 0.78 -35.06 -24.14
CA ILE A 305 -0.33 -34.13 -23.88
C ILE A 305 -0.33 -33.67 -22.41
N SER A 306 -0.11 -34.60 -21.48
CA SER A 306 -0.01 -34.27 -20.05
C SER A 306 1.17 -33.33 -19.76
N ALA A 307 2.33 -33.55 -20.37
CA ALA A 307 3.49 -32.67 -20.22
C ALA A 307 3.22 -31.26 -20.78
N VAL A 308 2.56 -31.16 -21.94
CA VAL A 308 2.16 -29.87 -22.53
C VAL A 308 1.20 -29.12 -21.60
N ASN A 309 0.20 -29.81 -21.04
CA ASN A 309 -0.75 -29.19 -20.12
C ASN A 309 -0.07 -28.74 -18.82
N SER A 310 0.84 -29.55 -18.26
CA SER A 310 1.64 -29.18 -17.09
C SER A 310 2.48 -27.93 -17.35
N TYR A 311 3.15 -27.86 -18.50
CA TYR A 311 3.94 -26.69 -18.91
C TYR A 311 3.06 -25.43 -19.01
N LYS A 312 1.92 -25.51 -19.71
CA LYS A 312 0.98 -24.39 -19.84
C LYS A 312 0.46 -23.91 -18.48
N ASN A 313 0.06 -24.82 -17.61
CA ASN A 313 -0.40 -24.49 -16.27
C ASN A 313 0.70 -23.80 -15.44
N LEU A 314 1.97 -24.22 -15.56
CA LEU A 314 3.08 -23.56 -14.89
C LEU A 314 3.31 -22.14 -15.42
N VAL A 315 3.26 -21.95 -16.74
CA VAL A 315 3.38 -20.62 -17.38
C VAL A 315 2.24 -19.70 -16.92
N ASP A 316 1.01 -20.18 -16.91
CA ASP A 316 -0.14 -19.36 -16.50
C ASP A 316 -0.10 -19.01 -15.00
N ASN A 317 0.28 -19.95 -14.13
CA ASN A 317 0.52 -19.65 -12.71
C ASN A 317 1.65 -18.62 -12.51
N PHE A 318 2.68 -18.68 -13.36
CA PHE A 318 3.77 -17.71 -13.32
C PHE A 318 3.32 -16.32 -13.77
N LYS A 319 2.48 -16.21 -14.80
CA LYS A 319 1.83 -14.93 -15.17
C LYS A 319 1.04 -14.34 -14.00
N ILE A 320 0.21 -15.15 -13.32
CA ILE A 320 -0.54 -14.73 -12.13
C ILE A 320 0.41 -14.23 -11.05
N THR A 321 1.50 -14.97 -10.80
CA THR A 321 2.51 -14.63 -9.80
C THR A 321 3.20 -13.31 -10.12
N LEU A 322 3.51 -13.05 -11.40
CA LEU A 322 4.08 -11.78 -11.85
C LEU A 322 3.05 -10.63 -11.94
N GLY A 323 1.76 -10.92 -11.75
CA GLY A 323 0.70 -9.92 -11.92
C GLY A 323 0.42 -9.57 -13.38
N LEU A 324 0.80 -10.44 -14.32
CA LEU A 324 0.60 -10.27 -15.75
C LEU A 324 -0.80 -10.71 -16.20
N PRO A 325 -1.31 -10.13 -17.31
CA PRO A 325 -2.51 -10.61 -17.98
C PRO A 325 -2.33 -12.05 -18.48
N LEU A 326 -3.38 -12.88 -18.33
CA LEU A 326 -3.32 -14.29 -18.74
C LEU A 326 -3.33 -14.49 -20.26
N GLY A 327 -3.96 -13.55 -20.98
CA GLY A 327 -4.18 -13.64 -22.43
C GLY A 327 -2.90 -13.48 -23.27
N GLY A 328 -1.85 -12.88 -22.72
CA GLY A 328 -0.58 -12.70 -23.43
C GLY A 328 0.22 -13.99 -23.52
N GLU A 329 0.95 -14.16 -24.62
CA GLU A 329 1.95 -15.22 -24.74
C GLU A 329 3.20 -14.84 -23.93
N LEU A 330 3.66 -15.73 -23.04
CA LEU A 330 4.87 -15.50 -22.25
C LEU A 330 5.93 -16.53 -22.65
N LEU A 331 7.07 -16.04 -23.14
CA LEU A 331 8.22 -16.85 -23.51
C LEU A 331 9.36 -16.55 -22.54
N LEU A 332 9.89 -17.60 -21.90
CA LEU A 332 11.08 -17.47 -21.05
C LEU A 332 12.35 -17.72 -21.87
N GLU A 333 13.42 -17.02 -21.51
CA GLU A 333 14.72 -17.20 -22.15
C GLU A 333 15.43 -18.48 -21.65
N ASP A 334 15.78 -19.36 -22.60
CA ASP A 334 16.42 -20.66 -22.31
C ASP A 334 17.91 -20.53 -21.90
N SER A 335 18.55 -19.37 -22.10
CA SER A 335 19.99 -19.16 -21.88
C SER A 335 20.39 -19.37 -20.42
N ALA A 336 19.57 -18.90 -19.48
CA ALA A 336 19.83 -19.02 -18.05
C ALA A 336 19.98 -20.48 -17.58
N LEU A 337 19.19 -21.41 -18.13
CA LEU A 337 19.29 -22.83 -17.78
C LEU A 337 20.60 -23.44 -18.32
N ARG A 338 21.03 -23.03 -19.52
CA ARG A 338 22.31 -23.48 -20.10
C ARG A 338 23.49 -23.00 -19.28
N SER A 339 23.51 -21.72 -18.92
CA SER A 339 24.55 -21.16 -18.07
C SER A 339 24.60 -21.83 -16.69
N LEU A 340 23.44 -22.16 -16.10
CA LEU A 340 23.38 -22.91 -14.84
C LEU A 340 23.94 -24.34 -14.99
N ALA A 341 23.61 -25.03 -16.09
CA ALA A 341 24.12 -26.36 -16.36
C ALA A 341 25.64 -26.37 -16.60
N GLU A 342 26.18 -25.35 -17.27
CA GLU A 342 27.61 -25.16 -17.52
C GLU A 342 28.39 -24.82 -16.26
N ALA A 343 27.83 -23.98 -15.38
CA ALA A 343 28.44 -23.62 -14.11
C ALA A 343 28.56 -24.81 -13.14
N GLY A 344 27.66 -25.79 -13.25
CA GLY A 344 27.61 -26.94 -12.35
C GLY A 344 27.14 -26.57 -10.94
N LEU A 345 27.06 -27.58 -10.06
CA LEU A 345 26.74 -27.35 -8.65
C LEU A 345 28.01 -26.88 -7.93
N PRO A 346 27.99 -25.72 -7.23
CA PRO A 346 29.11 -25.34 -6.38
C PRO A 346 29.30 -26.41 -5.29
N PRO A 347 30.55 -26.77 -4.93
CA PRO A 347 30.80 -27.70 -3.84
C PRO A 347 30.19 -27.11 -2.56
N ILE A 348 29.32 -27.88 -1.91
CA ILE A 348 28.78 -27.51 -0.60
C ILE A 348 29.94 -27.69 0.40
N PRO A 349 30.39 -26.63 1.10
CA PRO A 349 31.34 -26.81 2.17
C PRO A 349 30.69 -27.68 3.25
N PHE A 350 31.27 -28.84 3.50
CA PHE A 350 30.99 -29.62 4.69
C PHE A 350 31.91 -29.07 5.78
N ASP A 351 31.36 -28.27 6.69
CA ASP A 351 32.00 -27.91 7.96
C ASP A 351 31.74 -28.99 9.02
#